data_AF-A0A401ULW1-F1
#
_entry.id   AF-A0A401ULW1-F1
#
_cell.length_a   1.000
_cell.length_b   1.000
_cell.length_c   1.000
_cell.angle_alpha   90.00
_cell.angle_beta   90.00
_cell.angle_gamma   90.00
#
_symmetry.space_group_name_H-M   'P 1'
#
loop_
_entity.id
_entity.type
_entity.pdbx_description
1 polymer ?
#
loop_
_entity_poly.entity_id
_entity_poly.type
_entity_poly.pdbx_seq_one_letter_code
_entity_poly.pdbx_strand_id
1 'polypeptide(L)'
;MSYPSLNHKNYIESVYRFCEKNQFSMILKGSLAKDVATKYSDIDLIILGDITRSEVDELITLYDKPIMTNFTENPKGILILVYPNNISVDLDIRGAISQEDLINSKVLLKYDKNYIVSDESVIRRGVTSDYMPNRPTWYRVLRLLHKGVIKYLSNKTDSAYNFLLEIKENLDTLNINNLKFNDNFEDDIQCIFNELCKRFEVDSQIKVLFYNLFKEF
;
A
#
# COMPACT_ATOMS: atom_id res chain seq x y z
N MET A 1 1.53 -13.53 17.02
CA MET A 1 1.90 -12.91 15.73
C MET A 1 3.26 -12.25 15.92
N SER A 2 4.23 -12.53 15.05
CA SER A 2 5.51 -11.82 15.08
C SER A 2 5.40 -10.59 14.19
N TYR A 3 5.70 -9.41 14.74
CA TYR A 3 5.70 -8.17 13.96
C TYR A 3 7.13 -7.83 13.53
N PRO A 4 7.36 -7.45 12.26
CA PRO A 4 8.71 -7.17 11.78
C PRO A 4 9.30 -5.86 12.36
N SER A 5 8.46 -4.97 12.89
CA SER A 5 8.89 -3.82 13.68
C SER A 5 7.77 -3.33 14.60
N LEU A 6 8.15 -2.48 15.56
CA LEU A 6 7.18 -1.82 16.46
C LEU A 6 6.16 -0.98 15.69
N ASN A 7 6.54 -0.36 14.56
CA ASN A 7 5.63 0.44 13.75
C ASN A 7 4.52 -0.42 13.11
N HIS A 8 4.84 -1.63 12.66
CA HIS A 8 3.83 -2.56 12.12
C HIS A 8 2.84 -2.98 13.20
N LYS A 9 3.36 -3.31 14.39
CA LYS A 9 2.54 -3.62 15.56
C LYS A 9 1.60 -2.46 15.89
N ASN A 10 2.13 -1.25 16.03
CA ASN A 10 1.35 -0.07 16.41
C ASN A 10 0.27 0.25 15.36
N TYR A 11 0.58 0.12 14.06
CA TYR A 11 -0.42 0.30 13.00
C TYR A 11 -1.57 -0.71 13.13
N ILE A 12 -1.24 -2.00 13.21
CA ILE A 12 -2.24 -3.08 13.29
C ILE A 12 -3.08 -2.94 14.56
N GLU A 13 -2.46 -2.64 15.70
CA GLU A 13 -3.19 -2.43 16.96
C GLU A 13 -4.11 -1.22 16.93
N SER A 14 -3.73 -0.14 16.23
CA SER A 14 -4.59 1.03 16.06
C SER A 14 -5.85 0.66 15.27
N VAL A 15 -5.68 0.03 14.10
CA VAL A 15 -6.80 -0.42 13.26
C VAL A 15 -7.64 -1.47 13.98
N TYR A 16 -7.02 -2.38 14.73
CA TYR A 16 -7.72 -3.39 15.53
C TYR A 16 -8.69 -2.75 16.51
N ARG A 17 -8.24 -1.77 17.31
CA ARG A 17 -9.09 -1.09 18.29
C ARG A 17 -10.25 -0.33 17.64
N PHE A 18 -9.98 0.30 16.49
CA PHE A 18 -11.03 0.96 15.71
C PHE A 18 -12.07 -0.05 15.20
N CYS A 19 -11.64 -1.16 14.63
CA CYS A 19 -12.54 -2.22 14.16
C CYS A 19 -13.33 -2.85 15.31
N GLU A 20 -12.70 -3.07 16.46
CA GLU A 20 -13.35 -3.62 17.66
C GLU A 20 -14.47 -2.69 18.16
N LYS A 21 -14.17 -1.39 18.30
CA LYS A 21 -15.14 -0.38 18.72
C LYS A 21 -16.35 -0.30 17.79
N ASN A 22 -16.12 -0.39 16.48
CA ASN A 22 -17.17 -0.23 15.46
C ASN A 22 -17.76 -1.57 14.96
N GLN A 23 -17.35 -2.70 15.55
CA GLN A 23 -17.83 -4.05 15.20
C GLN A 23 -17.56 -4.43 13.73
N PHE A 24 -16.41 -4.03 13.19
CA PHE A 24 -15.94 -4.42 11.86
C PHE A 24 -15.03 -5.65 11.95
N SER A 25 -15.19 -6.59 11.01
CA SER A 25 -14.27 -7.74 10.95
C SER A 25 -12.98 -7.32 10.27
N MET A 26 -11.86 -7.86 10.74
CA MET A 26 -10.52 -7.48 10.30
C MET A 26 -9.73 -8.74 9.96
N ILE A 27 -9.15 -8.77 8.77
CA ILE A 27 -8.41 -9.91 8.25
C ILE A 27 -7.06 -9.42 7.73
N LEU A 28 -5.99 -10.05 8.19
CA LEU A 28 -4.62 -9.76 7.77
C LEU A 28 -4.19 -10.75 6.70
N LYS A 29 -3.59 -10.25 5.61
CA LYS A 29 -3.09 -11.04 4.49
C LYS A 29 -1.57 -10.89 4.33
N GLY A 30 -1.06 -11.53 3.29
CA GLY A 30 0.28 -11.29 2.78
C GLY A 30 1.38 -11.82 3.68
N SER A 31 2.51 -11.13 3.65
CA SER A 31 3.74 -11.59 4.31
C SER A 31 3.62 -11.62 5.84
N LEU A 32 2.88 -10.68 6.44
CA LEU A 32 2.65 -10.66 7.88
C LEU A 32 1.74 -11.82 8.31
N ALA A 33 0.69 -12.13 7.54
CA ALA A 33 -0.15 -13.29 7.83
C ALA A 33 0.65 -14.61 7.81
N LYS A 34 1.66 -14.69 6.93
CA LYS A 34 2.54 -15.85 6.76
C LYS A 34 3.78 -15.85 7.69
N ASP A 35 3.93 -14.86 8.56
CA ASP A 35 5.10 -14.66 9.43
C ASP A 35 6.45 -14.62 8.66
N VAL A 36 6.46 -14.14 7.42
CA VAL A 36 7.65 -13.95 6.57
C VAL A 36 7.91 -12.49 6.23
N ALA A 37 7.25 -11.57 6.94
CA ALA A 37 7.40 -10.14 6.74
C ALA A 37 8.77 -9.63 7.20
N THR A 38 9.29 -8.66 6.46
CA THR A 38 10.49 -7.87 6.81
C THR A 38 10.07 -6.49 7.32
N LYS A 39 11.03 -5.69 7.81
CA LYS A 39 10.78 -4.30 8.24
C LYS A 39 10.25 -3.37 7.13
N TYR A 40 10.33 -3.81 5.87
CA TYR A 40 9.88 -3.08 4.67
C TYR A 40 8.62 -3.67 4.04
N SER A 41 8.09 -4.76 4.61
CA SER A 41 6.92 -5.39 4.03
C SER A 41 5.68 -4.51 4.18
N ASP A 42 4.86 -4.52 3.15
CA ASP A 42 3.54 -3.93 3.18
C ASP A 42 2.59 -4.72 4.09
N ILE A 43 1.61 -4.00 4.65
CA ILE A 43 0.52 -4.56 5.45
C ILE A 43 -0.71 -4.69 4.55
N ASP A 44 -1.07 -5.92 4.21
CA ASP A 44 -2.28 -6.22 3.46
C ASP A 44 -3.45 -6.45 4.43
N LEU A 45 -4.44 -5.54 4.45
CA LEU A 45 -5.61 -5.64 5.32
C LEU A 45 -6.91 -5.68 4.55
N ILE A 46 -7.81 -6.56 4.98
CA ILE A 46 -9.22 -6.51 4.60
C ILE A 46 -10.04 -6.10 5.83
N ILE A 47 -10.92 -5.12 5.65
CA ILE A 47 -11.95 -4.77 6.63
C ILE A 47 -13.32 -5.07 6.05
N LEU A 48 -14.15 -5.78 6.82
CA LEU A 48 -15.53 -6.10 6.47
C LEU A 48 -16.50 -5.36 7.39
N GLY A 49 -17.38 -4.60 6.77
CA GLY A 49 -18.38 -3.80 7.46
C GLY A 49 -19.06 -2.81 6.53
N ASP A 50 -20.14 -2.21 7.03
CA ASP A 50 -20.72 -1.03 6.40
C ASP A 50 -20.00 0.21 6.93
N ILE A 51 -18.94 0.61 6.23
CA ILE A 51 -18.06 1.71 6.64
C ILE A 51 -18.47 2.99 5.91
N THR A 52 -18.79 4.02 6.68
CA THR A 52 -19.11 5.35 6.18
C THR A 52 -17.86 6.09 5.70
N ARG A 53 -18.04 7.14 4.89
CA ARG A 53 -16.91 7.99 4.44
C ARG A 53 -16.10 8.57 5.61
N SER A 54 -16.77 9.05 6.66
CA SER A 54 -16.09 9.60 7.85
C SER A 54 -15.26 8.55 8.58
N GLU A 55 -15.73 7.31 8.65
CA GLU A 55 -14.99 6.20 9.25
C GLU A 55 -13.81 5.77 8.38
N VAL A 56 -13.91 5.87 7.06
CA VAL A 56 -12.77 5.69 6.14
C VAL A 56 -11.72 6.78 6.37
N ASP A 57 -12.13 8.05 6.45
CA ASP A 57 -11.23 9.17 6.71
C ASP A 57 -10.54 9.03 8.08
N GLU A 58 -11.28 8.58 9.11
CA GLU A 58 -10.70 8.22 10.41
C GLU A 58 -9.70 7.07 10.27
N LEU A 59 -10.05 5.96 9.62
CA LEU A 59 -9.13 4.83 9.37
C LEU A 59 -7.82 5.25 8.71
N ILE A 60 -7.88 6.15 7.73
CA ILE A 60 -6.71 6.64 7.00
C ILE A 60 -5.77 7.47 7.89
N THR A 61 -6.31 8.17 8.88
CA THR A 61 -5.54 9.09 9.73
C THR A 61 -5.33 8.60 11.16
N LEU A 62 -5.93 7.45 11.50
CA LEU A 62 -5.96 6.87 12.84
C LEU A 62 -4.55 6.63 13.42
N TYR A 63 -3.64 6.19 12.56
CA TYR A 63 -2.27 5.87 12.94
C TYR A 63 -1.36 7.09 12.93
N ASP A 64 -1.38 7.84 11.83
CA ASP A 64 -0.63 9.06 11.58
C ASP A 64 -1.23 9.71 10.31
N LYS A 65 -0.71 10.87 9.89
CA LYS A 65 -1.04 11.45 8.58
C LYS A 65 -0.23 10.75 7.48
N PRO A 66 -0.88 10.10 6.49
CA PRO A 66 -0.15 9.49 5.38
C PRO A 66 0.49 10.57 4.49
N ILE A 67 1.69 10.28 4.01
CA ILE A 67 2.45 11.12 3.08
C ILE A 67 2.15 10.78 1.62
N MET A 68 1.74 9.54 1.36
CA MET A 68 1.24 9.14 0.06
C MET A 68 -0.06 8.37 0.21
N THR A 69 -1.07 8.80 -0.54
CA THR A 69 -2.36 8.14 -0.67
C THR A 69 -2.71 7.90 -2.13
N ASN A 70 -3.25 6.73 -2.46
CA ASN A 70 -3.75 6.44 -3.80
C ASN A 70 -4.75 5.27 -3.79
N PHE A 71 -5.51 5.13 -4.88
CA PHE A 71 -6.23 3.89 -5.18
C PHE A 71 -5.40 2.98 -6.09
N THR A 72 -5.58 1.68 -5.95
CA THR A 72 -5.20 0.72 -6.99
C THR A 72 -6.15 0.81 -8.17
N GLU A 73 -5.61 0.59 -9.38
CA GLU A 73 -6.40 0.50 -10.62
C GLU A 73 -6.67 -0.96 -11.00
N ASN A 74 -5.80 -1.89 -10.58
CA ASN A 74 -5.95 -3.33 -10.80
C ASN A 74 -5.39 -4.14 -9.61
N PRO A 75 -6.23 -4.80 -8.81
CA PRO A 75 -7.70 -4.67 -8.80
C PRO A 75 -8.10 -3.25 -8.38
N LYS A 76 -9.21 -2.71 -8.89
CA LYS A 76 -9.63 -1.33 -8.58
C LYS A 76 -10.15 -1.20 -7.14
N GLY A 77 -9.75 -0.13 -6.44
CA GLY A 77 -10.41 0.31 -5.20
C GLY A 77 -9.74 -0.07 -3.87
N ILE A 78 -8.51 -0.62 -3.89
CA ILE A 78 -7.72 -0.80 -2.67
C ILE A 78 -7.05 0.54 -2.33
N LEU A 79 -7.15 0.95 -1.07
CA LEU A 79 -6.54 2.16 -0.54
C LEU A 79 -5.07 1.87 -0.25
N ILE A 80 -4.18 2.59 -0.92
CA ILE A 80 -2.74 2.54 -0.69
C ILE A 80 -2.36 3.70 0.22
N LEU A 81 -1.85 3.37 1.40
CA LEU A 81 -1.42 4.33 2.43
C LEU A 81 0.07 4.16 2.70
N VAL A 82 0.82 5.24 2.65
CA VAL A 82 2.23 5.26 3.04
C VAL A 82 2.43 6.34 4.09
N TYR A 83 3.04 5.96 5.22
CA TYR A 83 3.29 6.82 6.37
C TYR A 83 4.77 7.25 6.44
N PRO A 84 5.10 8.33 7.19
CA PRO A 84 6.46 8.87 7.28
C PRO A 84 7.54 7.87 7.70
N ASN A 85 7.15 6.82 8.43
CA ASN A 85 8.04 5.79 8.98
C ASN A 85 8.11 4.52 8.12
N ASN A 86 7.83 4.63 6.82
CA ASN A 86 7.82 3.55 5.83
C ASN A 86 6.75 2.46 6.03
N ILE A 87 5.78 2.65 6.94
CA ILE A 87 4.61 1.76 6.96
C ILE A 87 3.83 1.97 5.67
N SER A 88 3.72 0.90 4.90
CA SER A 88 2.92 0.84 3.67
C SER A 88 1.76 -0.11 3.88
N VAL A 89 0.57 0.29 3.47
CA VAL A 89 -0.66 -0.46 3.71
C VAL A 89 -1.48 -0.53 2.44
N ASP A 90 -1.90 -1.75 2.10
CA ASP A 90 -2.90 -2.03 1.10
C ASP A 90 -4.19 -2.37 1.87
N LEU A 91 -5.08 -1.38 2.03
CA LEU A 91 -6.33 -1.47 2.77
C LEU A 91 -7.51 -1.71 1.82
N ASP A 92 -8.13 -2.87 1.92
CA ASP A 92 -9.24 -3.30 1.07
C ASP A 92 -10.54 -3.40 1.90
N ILE A 93 -11.49 -2.51 1.63
CA ILE A 93 -12.78 -2.47 2.32
C ILE A 93 -13.82 -3.19 1.46
N ARG A 94 -14.43 -4.24 2.03
CA ARG A 94 -15.29 -5.16 1.28
C ARG A 94 -16.60 -5.44 2.01
N GLY A 95 -17.59 -5.89 1.24
CA GLY A 95 -18.82 -6.47 1.80
C GLY A 95 -18.70 -7.96 2.14
N ALA A 96 -17.79 -8.67 1.47
CA ALA A 96 -17.55 -10.10 1.64
C ALA A 96 -16.11 -10.47 1.28
N ILE A 97 -15.69 -11.67 1.67
CA ILE A 97 -14.41 -12.29 1.30
C ILE A 97 -14.65 -13.60 0.56
N SER A 98 -13.68 -14.04 -0.24
CA SER A 98 -13.72 -15.37 -0.84
C SER A 98 -13.14 -16.44 0.09
N GLN A 99 -13.42 -17.71 -0.19
CA GLN A 99 -12.71 -18.83 0.45
C GLN A 99 -11.19 -18.76 0.21
N GLU A 100 -10.78 -18.31 -0.97
CA GLU A 100 -9.36 -18.16 -1.33
C GLU A 100 -8.65 -17.11 -0.46
N ASP A 101 -9.35 -16.03 -0.09
CA ASP A 101 -8.82 -15.03 0.85
C ASP A 101 -8.44 -15.65 2.21
N LEU A 102 -9.10 -16.74 2.61
CA LEU A 102 -8.88 -17.41 3.90
C LEU A 102 -7.66 -18.34 3.92
N ILE A 103 -7.26 -18.90 2.78
CA ILE A 103 -6.19 -19.90 2.70
C ILE A 103 -4.83 -19.33 3.17
N ASN A 104 -4.62 -18.02 3.03
CA ASN A 104 -3.36 -17.35 3.34
C ASN A 104 -3.54 -16.08 4.20
N SER A 105 -4.55 -16.08 5.06
CA SER A 105 -4.85 -14.95 5.93
C SER A 105 -4.95 -15.35 7.40
N LYS A 106 -4.92 -14.34 8.26
CA LYS A 106 -5.21 -14.45 9.69
C LYS A 106 -6.42 -13.57 9.98
N VAL A 107 -7.51 -14.19 10.42
CA VAL A 107 -8.69 -13.46 10.91
C VAL A 107 -8.34 -12.90 12.29
N LEU A 108 -8.34 -11.57 12.42
CA LEU A 108 -7.99 -10.88 13.68
C LEU A 108 -9.23 -10.52 14.49
N LEU A 109 -10.29 -10.09 13.81
CA LEU A 109 -11.60 -9.82 14.38
C LEU A 109 -12.66 -10.45 13.50
N LYS A 110 -13.62 -11.13 14.12
CA LYS A 110 -14.75 -11.77 13.45
C LYS A 110 -16.04 -11.35 14.14
N TYR A 111 -16.90 -10.66 13.40
CA TYR A 111 -18.25 -10.30 13.81
C TYR A 111 -19.24 -10.88 12.81
N ASP A 112 -20.10 -11.80 13.26
CA ASP A 112 -20.99 -12.57 12.38
C ASP A 112 -21.92 -11.70 11.52
N LYS A 113 -22.28 -10.51 12.01
CA LYS A 113 -23.11 -9.54 11.25
C LYS A 113 -22.46 -9.12 9.93
N ASN A 114 -21.13 -9.06 9.88
CA ASN A 114 -20.38 -8.49 8.76
C ASN A 114 -19.39 -9.50 8.13
N TYR A 115 -19.11 -10.63 8.78
CA TYR A 115 -18.21 -11.65 8.29
C TYR A 115 -18.92 -12.57 7.28
N ILE A 116 -18.95 -12.14 6.02
CA ILE A 116 -19.61 -12.87 4.94
C ILE A 116 -18.53 -13.51 4.06
N VAL A 117 -18.58 -14.84 3.94
CA VAL A 117 -17.77 -15.60 2.98
C VAL A 117 -18.64 -15.92 1.78
N SER A 118 -18.21 -15.51 0.58
CA SER A 118 -18.91 -15.76 -0.67
C SER A 118 -18.08 -16.66 -1.57
N ASP A 119 -18.78 -17.53 -2.30
CA ASP A 119 -18.18 -18.37 -3.36
C ASP A 119 -18.15 -17.62 -4.71
N GLU A 120 -18.75 -16.43 -4.78
CA GLU A 120 -18.73 -15.56 -5.96
C GLU A 120 -17.54 -14.59 -5.98
N SER A 121 -17.35 -13.90 -7.11
CA SER A 121 -16.34 -12.86 -7.24
C SER A 121 -16.55 -11.74 -6.21
N VAL A 122 -15.50 -11.42 -5.47
CA VAL A 122 -15.52 -10.40 -4.41
C VAL A 122 -15.96 -9.02 -4.95
N ILE A 123 -17.10 -8.54 -4.46
CA ILE A 123 -17.58 -7.17 -4.73
C ILE A 123 -16.90 -6.21 -3.73
N ARG A 124 -15.98 -5.40 -4.24
CA ARG A 124 -15.37 -4.30 -3.46
C ARG A 124 -16.36 -3.15 -3.32
N ARG A 125 -16.39 -2.55 -2.14
CA ARG A 125 -17.24 -1.37 -1.91
C ARG A 125 -16.62 -0.17 -2.59
N GLY A 126 -17.46 0.66 -3.22
CA GLY A 126 -17.04 1.95 -3.74
C GLY A 126 -16.74 2.89 -2.57
N VAL A 127 -15.48 2.97 -2.16
CA VAL A 127 -15.05 3.84 -1.07
C VAL A 127 -14.70 5.22 -1.63
N THR A 128 -15.16 6.26 -0.93
CA THR A 128 -14.75 7.65 -1.17
C THR A 128 -14.14 8.21 0.10
N SER A 129 -13.17 9.12 -0.04
CA SER A 129 -12.44 9.73 1.07
C SER A 129 -11.87 11.08 0.64
N ASP A 130 -11.85 12.05 1.56
CA ASP A 130 -11.20 13.35 1.33
C ASP A 130 -9.67 13.24 1.27
N TYR A 131 -9.11 12.18 1.82
CA TYR A 131 -7.68 11.88 1.78
C TYR A 131 -7.25 11.14 0.50
N MET A 132 -8.18 10.83 -0.39
CA MET A 132 -7.94 10.09 -1.64
C MET A 132 -8.35 10.90 -2.88
N PRO A 133 -7.73 12.06 -3.14
CA PRO A 133 -8.05 12.85 -4.32
C PRO A 133 -7.56 12.16 -5.59
N ASN A 134 -8.14 12.53 -6.74
CA ASN A 134 -7.61 12.11 -8.04
C ASN A 134 -6.19 12.67 -8.21
N ARG A 135 -5.22 11.77 -8.36
CA ARG A 135 -3.80 12.12 -8.48
C ARG A 135 -3.37 12.16 -9.96
N PRO A 136 -2.43 13.03 -10.34
CA PRO A 136 -1.88 13.07 -11.69
C PRO A 136 -1.06 11.80 -12.00
N THR A 137 -0.86 11.51 -13.29
CA THR A 137 -0.16 10.29 -13.75
C THR A 137 1.24 10.15 -13.15
N TRP A 138 2.02 11.23 -13.04
CA TRP A 138 3.36 11.18 -12.46
C TRP A 138 3.37 10.70 -11.00
N TYR A 139 2.31 10.99 -10.25
CA TYR A 139 2.18 10.53 -8.86
C TYR A 139 1.91 9.03 -8.79
N ARG A 140 1.23 8.46 -9.80
CA ARG A 140 1.09 6.99 -9.93
C ARG A 140 2.45 6.33 -10.14
N VAL A 141 3.33 6.95 -10.93
CA VAL A 141 4.72 6.47 -11.11
C VAL A 141 5.50 6.51 -9.79
N LEU A 142 5.36 7.58 -8.99
CA LEU A 142 5.94 7.62 -7.63
C LEU A 142 5.44 6.47 -6.76
N ARG A 143 4.14 6.14 -6.78
CA ARG A 143 3.62 4.99 -6.04
C ARG A 143 4.28 3.68 -6.49
N LEU A 144 4.43 3.48 -7.81
CA LEU A 144 5.09 2.29 -8.35
C LEU A 144 6.57 2.24 -7.94
N LEU A 145 7.29 3.36 -7.99
CA LEU A 145 8.66 3.46 -7.49
C LEU A 145 8.75 3.02 -6.03
N HIS A 146 7.86 3.55 -5.17
CA HIS A 146 7.81 3.17 -3.76
C HIS A 146 7.58 1.67 -3.60
N LYS A 147 6.58 1.10 -4.30
CA LYS A 147 6.31 -0.35 -4.28
C LYS A 147 7.52 -1.16 -4.74
N GLY A 148 8.18 -0.77 -5.84
CA GLY A 148 9.38 -1.43 -6.33
C GLY A 148 10.49 -1.45 -5.27
N VAL A 149 10.79 -0.30 -4.67
CA VAL A 149 11.83 -0.14 -3.64
C VAL A 149 11.57 -1.03 -2.43
N ILE A 150 10.36 -1.00 -1.86
CA ILE A 150 10.07 -1.82 -0.67
C ILE A 150 10.09 -3.33 -0.97
N LYS A 151 9.75 -3.74 -2.21
CA LYS A 151 9.87 -5.15 -2.62
C LYS A 151 11.34 -5.55 -2.77
N TYR A 152 12.17 -4.68 -3.36
CA TYR A 152 13.61 -4.91 -3.47
C TYR A 152 14.25 -5.07 -2.08
N LEU A 153 14.02 -4.11 -1.18
CA LEU A 153 14.50 -4.15 0.20
C LEU A 153 13.94 -5.32 1.03
N SER A 154 12.85 -5.94 0.57
CA SER A 154 12.29 -7.17 1.15
C SER A 154 12.80 -8.45 0.50
N ASN A 155 13.89 -8.39 -0.28
CA ASN A 155 14.46 -9.50 -1.04
C ASN A 155 13.50 -10.13 -2.07
N LYS A 156 12.51 -9.37 -2.56
CA LYS A 156 11.58 -9.80 -3.62
C LYS A 156 12.01 -9.18 -4.95
N THR A 157 13.23 -9.50 -5.39
CA THR A 157 13.92 -8.87 -6.52
C THR A 157 13.11 -8.98 -7.82
N ASP A 158 12.59 -10.15 -8.16
CA ASP A 158 11.81 -10.35 -9.39
C ASP A 158 10.57 -9.44 -9.43
N SER A 159 9.87 -9.32 -8.29
CA SER A 159 8.74 -8.41 -8.15
C SER A 159 9.17 -6.95 -8.27
N ALA A 160 10.33 -6.59 -7.73
CA ALA A 160 10.87 -5.24 -7.84
C ALA A 160 11.19 -4.87 -9.29
N TYR A 161 11.86 -5.76 -10.03
CA TYR A 161 12.15 -5.55 -11.45
C TYR A 161 10.89 -5.50 -12.32
N ASN A 162 9.85 -6.27 -11.99
CA ASN A 162 8.55 -6.12 -12.66
C ASN A 162 7.96 -4.72 -12.49
N PHE A 163 8.05 -4.13 -11.29
CA PHE A 163 7.66 -2.74 -11.08
C PHE A 163 8.55 -1.77 -11.85
N LEU A 164 9.86 -2.00 -11.91
CA LEU A 164 10.77 -1.15 -12.69
C LEU A 164 10.42 -1.15 -14.18
N LEU A 165 10.05 -2.30 -14.75
CA LEU A 165 9.58 -2.40 -16.13
C LEU A 165 8.29 -1.59 -16.34
N GLU A 166 7.28 -1.78 -15.48
CA GLU A 166 6.03 -1.01 -15.53
C GLU A 166 6.29 0.50 -15.42
N ILE A 167 7.22 0.90 -14.55
CA ILE A 167 7.62 2.31 -14.39
C ILE A 167 8.22 2.84 -15.67
N LYS A 168 9.17 2.11 -16.28
CA LYS A 168 9.81 2.49 -17.55
C LYS A 168 8.77 2.67 -18.66
N GLU A 169 7.78 1.78 -18.77
CA GLU A 169 6.67 1.93 -19.73
C GLU A 169 5.83 3.20 -19.47
N ASN A 170 5.62 3.56 -18.20
CA ASN A 170 4.85 4.75 -17.85
C ASN A 170 5.62 6.07 -18.07
N LEU A 171 6.96 6.04 -18.20
CA LEU A 171 7.76 7.26 -18.44
C LEU A 171 7.46 7.90 -19.80
N ASP A 172 7.13 7.09 -20.82
CA ASP A 172 6.75 7.58 -22.13
C ASP A 172 5.47 8.44 -22.06
N THR A 173 4.51 8.05 -21.23
CA THR A 173 3.27 8.81 -21.00
C THR A 173 3.52 10.17 -20.32
N LEU A 174 4.69 10.32 -19.69
CA LEU A 174 5.16 11.56 -19.05
C LEU A 174 6.15 12.33 -19.95
N ASN A 175 6.41 11.87 -21.17
CA ASN A 175 7.42 12.38 -22.08
C ASN A 175 8.84 12.37 -21.48
N ILE A 176 9.18 11.37 -20.66
CA ILE A 176 10.51 11.18 -20.07
C ILE A 176 11.25 10.09 -20.85
N ASN A 177 11.89 10.45 -21.96
CA ASN A 177 12.40 9.47 -22.93
C ASN A 177 13.94 9.45 -23.04
N ASN A 178 14.63 10.30 -22.26
CA ASN A 178 16.07 10.57 -22.39
C ASN A 178 16.91 9.98 -21.25
N LEU A 179 16.32 9.15 -20.39
CA LEU A 179 17.04 8.47 -19.33
C LEU A 179 17.86 7.31 -19.90
N LYS A 180 19.09 7.14 -19.39
CA LYS A 180 19.94 5.99 -19.68
C LYS A 180 19.88 5.04 -18.50
N PHE A 181 19.56 3.79 -18.78
CA PHE A 181 19.47 2.72 -17.79
C PHE A 181 20.69 1.81 -17.89
N ASN A 182 21.12 1.26 -16.75
CA ASN A 182 22.29 0.38 -16.66
C ASN A 182 21.95 -1.04 -16.18
N ASP A 183 20.65 -1.38 -16.13
CA ASP A 183 20.10 -2.64 -15.63
C ASP A 183 20.47 -2.94 -14.16
N ASN A 184 20.87 -1.92 -13.40
CA ASN A 184 20.98 -1.96 -11.95
C ASN A 184 19.73 -1.31 -11.35
N PHE A 185 18.99 -2.07 -10.52
CA PHE A 185 17.74 -1.60 -9.93
C PHE A 185 17.89 -0.29 -9.13
N GLU A 186 18.92 -0.21 -8.29
CA GLU A 186 19.14 0.91 -7.37
C GLU A 186 19.47 2.20 -8.12
N ASP A 187 20.37 2.10 -9.10
CA ASP A 187 20.76 3.22 -9.95
C ASP A 187 19.58 3.70 -10.82
N ASP A 188 18.89 2.76 -11.48
CA ASP A 188 17.76 3.08 -12.37
C ASP A 188 16.62 3.74 -11.60
N ILE A 189 16.24 3.21 -10.44
CA ILE A 189 15.18 3.79 -9.60
C ILE A 189 15.55 5.20 -9.11
N GLN A 190 16.78 5.39 -8.64
CA GLN A 190 17.24 6.71 -8.18
C GLN A 190 17.29 7.71 -9.33
N CYS A 191 17.76 7.28 -10.50
CA CYS A 191 17.77 8.08 -11.73
C CYS A 191 16.36 8.56 -12.09
N ILE A 192 15.38 7.65 -12.11
CA ILE A 192 13.98 7.95 -12.41
C ILE A 192 13.40 8.90 -11.36
N PHE A 193 13.60 8.61 -10.07
CA PHE A 193 13.08 9.45 -8.98
C PHE A 193 13.62 10.88 -9.04
N ASN A 194 14.92 11.03 -9.30
CA ASN A 194 15.56 12.34 -9.44
C ASN A 194 15.01 13.13 -10.63
N GLU A 195 14.73 12.46 -11.76
CA GLU A 195 14.11 13.11 -12.91
C GLU A 195 12.68 13.57 -12.62
N LEU A 196 11.87 12.74 -11.94
CA LEU A 196 10.53 13.14 -11.49
C LEU A 196 10.58 14.35 -10.55
N CYS A 197 11.55 14.39 -9.63
CA CYS A 197 11.73 15.54 -8.72
C CYS A 197 12.14 16.83 -9.42
N LYS A 198 12.84 16.75 -10.57
CA LYS A 198 13.21 17.92 -11.37
C LYS A 198 12.04 18.45 -12.19
N ARG A 199 11.22 17.55 -12.74
CA ARG A 199 10.12 17.91 -13.64
C ARG A 199 8.83 18.29 -12.93
N PHE A 200 8.57 17.70 -11.77
CA PHE A 200 7.32 17.84 -11.05
C PHE A 200 7.54 18.39 -9.64
N GLU A 201 6.52 19.08 -9.12
CA GLU A 201 6.51 19.56 -7.73
C GLU A 201 6.19 18.39 -6.78
N VAL A 202 7.20 17.56 -6.54
CA VAL A 202 7.12 16.46 -5.57
C VAL A 202 7.24 17.01 -4.15
N ASP A 203 6.27 16.67 -3.30
CA ASP A 203 6.19 17.07 -1.89
C ASP A 203 7.48 16.71 -1.12
N SER A 204 7.91 17.60 -0.23
CA SER A 204 9.15 17.41 0.54
C SER A 204 9.16 16.16 1.42
N GLN A 205 8.01 15.76 1.97
CA GLN A 205 7.89 14.56 2.80
C GLN A 205 8.03 13.30 1.95
N ILE A 206 7.50 13.29 0.73
CA ILE A 206 7.72 12.20 -0.24
C ILE A 206 9.20 12.12 -0.62
N LYS A 207 9.87 13.26 -0.83
CA LYS A 207 11.33 13.28 -1.08
C LYS A 207 12.12 12.66 0.06
N VAL A 208 11.82 13.07 1.29
CA VAL A 208 12.46 12.52 2.50
C VAL A 208 12.22 11.02 2.63
N LEU A 209 11.00 10.54 2.34
CA LEU A 209 10.67 9.11 2.32
C LEU A 209 11.61 8.33 1.40
N PHE A 210 11.69 8.73 0.13
CA PHE A 210 12.53 8.04 -0.85
C PHE A 210 14.01 8.10 -0.50
N TYR A 211 14.52 9.26 -0.09
CA TYR A 211 15.93 9.37 0.31
C TYR A 211 16.27 8.53 1.55
N ASN A 212 15.32 8.30 2.45
CA ASN A 212 15.54 7.38 3.56
C ASN A 212 15.55 5.92 3.11
N LEU A 213 14.69 5.53 2.16
CA LEU A 213 14.72 4.19 1.58
C LEU A 213 15.99 3.92 0.77
N PHE A 214 16.46 4.89 -0.01
CA PHE A 214 17.65 4.75 -0.85
C PHE A 214 18.96 4.61 -0.05
N LYS A 215 18.99 5.03 1.22
CA LYS A 215 20.14 4.79 2.11
C LYS A 215 20.32 3.33 2.52
N GLU A 216 19.32 2.49 2.24
CA GLU A 216 19.28 1.08 2.66
C GLU A 216 19.63 0.13 1.51
N PHE A 217 20.00 0.67 0.35
CA PHE A 217 20.64 -0.06 -0.74
C PHE A 217 22.03 -0.54 -0.34
#